data_AF-A0A9P5UI56-F1
#
_entry.id   AF-A0A9P5UI56-F1
#
_cell.length_a   1.000
_cell.length_b   1.000
_cell.length_c   1.000
_cell.angle_alpha   90.00
_cell.angle_beta   90.00
_cell.angle_gamma   90.00
#
_symmetry.space_group_name_H-M   'P 1'
#
loop_
_entity.id
_entity.type
_entity.pdbx_description
1 polymer ?
#
loop_
_entity_poly.entity_id
_entity_poly.type
_entity_poly.pdbx_seq_one_letter_code
_entity_poly.pdbx_strand_id
1 'polypeptide(L)'
;APLIDVREPAEVALGIIPTAHHIALANLEEALIKLSDQAFKDQYGFERFSKDDEVIFYCRSGRRSRLAFAQAKELGYTQVRHYPGSWIEWEARTKESTN
;
A
#
# COMPACT_ATOMS: atom_id res chain seq x y z
N ALA A 1 9.96 6.54 0.65
CA ALA A 1 8.55 6.39 0.28
C ALA A 1 7.93 5.26 1.10
N PRO A 2 6.85 5.47 1.86
CA PRO A 2 6.05 4.39 2.44
C PRO A 2 5.57 3.41 1.35
N LEU A 3 5.73 2.12 1.65
CA LEU A 3 5.22 1.04 0.82
C LEU A 3 3.89 0.56 1.42
N ILE A 4 2.81 0.63 0.64
CA ILE A 4 1.46 0.33 1.10
C ILE A 4 0.95 -0.95 0.43
N ASP A 5 0.63 -1.93 1.25
CA ASP A 5 -0.04 -3.17 0.88
C ASP A 5 -1.55 -2.93 0.80
N VAL A 6 -2.14 -3.16 -0.37
CA VAL A 6 -3.59 -3.01 -0.59
C VAL A 6 -4.33 -4.35 -0.72
N ARG A 7 -3.71 -5.44 -0.26
CA ARG A 7 -4.34 -6.77 -0.19
C ARG A 7 -5.41 -6.85 0.91
N GLU A 8 -6.17 -7.95 0.90
CA GLU A 8 -7.10 -8.23 1.99
C GLU A 8 -6.36 -8.65 3.27
N PRO A 9 -6.92 -8.39 4.47
CA PRO A 9 -6.27 -8.75 5.74
C PRO A 9 -5.86 -10.22 5.84
N ALA A 10 -6.65 -11.13 5.26
CA ALA A 10 -6.34 -12.56 5.24
C ALA A 10 -5.07 -12.90 4.43
N GLU A 11 -4.79 -12.16 3.35
CA GLU A 11 -3.56 -12.35 2.57
C GLU A 11 -2.34 -11.77 3.28
N VAL A 12 -2.53 -10.66 3.99
CA VAL A 12 -1.50 -9.95 4.77
C VAL A 12 -1.09 -10.76 6.00
N ALA A 13 -2.00 -11.52 6.60
CA ALA A 13 -1.71 -12.43 7.70
C ALA A 13 -0.69 -13.54 7.33
N LEU A 14 -0.55 -13.85 6.04
CA LEU A 14 0.44 -14.82 5.55
C LEU A 14 1.84 -14.22 5.37
N GLY A 15 1.97 -12.90 5.46
CA GLY A 15 3.22 -12.17 5.30
C GLY A 15 3.07 -10.91 4.48
N ILE A 16 3.95 -9.95 4.72
CA ILE A 16 4.04 -8.67 4.00
C ILE A 16 5.48 -8.38 3.61
N ILE A 17 5.67 -7.47 2.65
CA ILE A 17 7.01 -7.02 2.29
C ILE A 17 7.58 -6.29 3.52
N PRO A 18 8.81 -6.57 3.96
CA PRO A 18 9.44 -5.85 5.06
C PRO A 18 9.33 -4.34 4.84
N THR A 19 9.02 -3.58 5.90
CA THR A 19 8.77 -2.12 5.89
C THR A 19 7.45 -1.66 5.24
N ALA A 20 6.63 -2.57 4.71
CA ALA A 20 5.30 -2.22 4.23
C ALA A 20 4.31 -1.94 5.37
N HIS A 21 3.40 -1.00 5.12
CA HIS A 21 2.20 -0.79 5.92
C HIS A 21 0.97 -1.33 5.18
N HIS A 22 -0.05 -1.75 5.90
CA HIS A 22 -1.26 -2.34 5.31
C HIS A 22 -2.44 -1.36 5.33
N ILE A 23 -3.03 -1.12 4.17
CA ILE A 23 -4.31 -0.45 4.00
C ILE A 23 -5.07 -1.18 2.89
N ALA A 24 -6.08 -1.97 3.24
CA ALA A 24 -6.88 -2.68 2.24
C ALA A 24 -7.49 -1.70 1.22
N LEU A 25 -7.52 -2.09 -0.06
CA LEU A 25 -8.03 -1.23 -1.14
C LEU A 25 -9.44 -0.69 -0.84
N ALA A 26 -10.30 -1.52 -0.26
CA ALA A 26 -11.67 -1.13 0.10
C ALA A 26 -11.73 0.03 1.10
N ASN A 27 -10.71 0.18 1.94
CA ASN A 27 -10.65 1.19 3.00
C ASN A 27 -9.75 2.37 2.61
N LEU A 28 -9.09 2.33 1.44
CA LEU A 28 -8.09 3.32 1.05
C LEU A 28 -8.71 4.73 0.95
N GLU A 29 -9.88 4.86 0.32
CA GLU A 29 -10.55 6.16 0.19
C GLU A 29 -10.90 6.76 1.55
N GLU A 30 -11.48 5.94 2.42
CA GLU A 30 -11.86 6.36 3.76
C GLU A 30 -10.64 6.76 4.59
N ALA A 31 -9.57 5.97 4.51
CA ALA A 31 -8.31 6.27 5.18
C ALA A 31 -7.71 7.61 4.74
N LEU A 32 -7.77 7.92 3.45
CA LEU A 32 -7.14 9.10 2.85
C LEU A 32 -8.06 10.33 2.79
N ILE A 33 -9.38 10.20 2.96
CA ILE A 33 -10.30 11.36 2.91
C ILE A 33 -10.89 11.66 4.28
N LYS A 34 -11.37 10.64 4.99
CA LYS A 34 -12.26 10.83 6.14
C LYS A 34 -11.54 10.87 7.47
N LEU A 35 -10.41 10.17 7.60
CA LEU A 35 -9.66 10.13 8.85
C LEU A 35 -8.83 11.40 9.03
N SER A 36 -8.79 11.90 10.27
CA SER A 36 -7.77 12.86 10.69
C SER A 36 -6.42 12.15 10.85
N ASP A 37 -5.32 12.91 10.87
CA ASP A 37 -3.97 12.35 11.01
C ASP A 37 -3.82 11.50 12.29
N GLN A 38 -4.44 11.94 13.39
CA GLN A 38 -4.46 11.20 14.65
C GLN A 38 -5.25 9.89 14.53
N ALA A 39 -6.48 9.94 13.99
CA ALA A 39 -7.31 8.76 13.82
C ALA A 39 -6.67 7.73 12.86
N PHE A 40 -6.00 8.21 11.82
CA PHE A 40 -5.24 7.37 10.89
C PHE A 40 -4.09 6.66 11.63
N LYS A 41 -3.31 7.40 12.43
CA LYS A 41 -2.20 6.84 13.20
C LYS A 41 -2.67 5.82 14.23
N ASP A 42 -3.79 6.07 14.90
CA ASP A 42 -4.38 5.14 15.86
C ASP A 42 -4.91 3.87 15.19
N GLN A 43 -5.49 3.98 13.99
CA GLN A 43 -6.06 2.85 13.26
C GLN A 43 -5.00 1.99 12.56
N TYR A 44 -4.01 2.61 11.92
CA TYR A 44 -3.03 1.91 11.08
C TYR A 44 -1.65 1.76 11.72
N GLY A 45 -1.38 2.46 12.81
CA GLY A 45 -0.11 2.38 13.54
C GLY A 45 1.07 3.09 12.87
N PHE A 46 0.83 3.94 11.88
CA PHE A 46 1.87 4.72 11.21
C PHE A 46 1.38 6.12 10.82
N GLU A 47 2.32 7.01 10.53
CA GLU A 47 1.98 8.39 10.17
C GLU A 47 1.37 8.47 8.78
N ARG A 48 0.28 9.23 8.69
CA ARG A 48 -0.39 9.47 7.42
C ARG A 48 0.54 10.24 6.48
N PHE A 49 0.67 9.78 5.25
CA PHE A 49 1.47 10.45 4.23
C PHE A 49 0.69 11.63 3.62
N SER A 50 1.41 12.72 3.38
CA SER A 50 0.91 13.95 2.76
C SER A 50 0.69 13.76 1.26
N LYS A 51 -0.02 14.69 0.63
CA LYS A 51 -0.28 14.64 -0.82
C LYS A 51 1.00 14.79 -1.67
N ASP A 52 2.03 15.41 -1.12
CA ASP A 52 3.31 15.65 -1.77
C ASP A 52 4.34 14.54 -1.50
N ASP A 53 4.05 13.66 -0.55
CA ASP A 53 4.92 12.54 -0.19
C ASP A 53 4.88 11.45 -1.25
N GLU A 54 6.04 10.84 -1.49
CA GLU A 54 6.14 9.70 -2.38
C GLU A 54 5.55 8.45 -1.73
N VAL A 55 4.53 7.86 -2.35
CA VAL A 55 3.86 6.64 -1.87
C VAL A 55 3.83 5.56 -2.95
N ILE A 56 4.13 4.32 -2.56
CA ILE A 56 4.17 3.17 -3.47
C ILE A 56 3.14 2.14 -3.04
N PHE A 57 2.19 1.81 -3.92
CA PHE A 57 1.19 0.77 -3.67
C PHE A 57 1.59 -0.57 -4.28
N TYR A 58 1.37 -1.67 -3.56
CA TYR A 58 1.49 -3.03 -4.10
C TYR A 58 0.33 -3.92 -3.64
N CYS A 59 0.07 -5.01 -4.36
CA CYS A 59 -0.93 -5.98 -3.94
C CYS A 59 -0.43 -7.41 -4.14
N ARG A 60 -1.30 -8.36 -4.53
CA ARG A 60 -0.89 -9.71 -4.90
C ARG A 60 -0.25 -9.78 -6.30
N SER A 61 -0.92 -9.21 -7.31
CA SER A 61 -0.58 -9.37 -8.74
C SER A 61 -0.63 -8.06 -9.56
N GLY A 62 -0.55 -6.90 -8.91
CA GLY A 62 -0.52 -5.58 -9.57
C GLY A 62 -1.89 -4.98 -9.91
N ARG A 63 -2.98 -5.75 -9.94
CA ARG A 63 -4.31 -5.22 -10.34
C ARG A 63 -4.89 -4.22 -9.33
N ARG A 64 -4.92 -4.57 -8.04
CA ARG A 64 -5.42 -3.69 -6.98
C ARG A 64 -4.52 -2.48 -6.73
N SER A 65 -3.20 -2.63 -6.88
CA SER A 65 -2.28 -1.50 -6.68
C SER A 65 -2.41 -0.45 -7.79
N ARG A 66 -2.77 -0.85 -9.01
CA ARG A 66 -3.14 0.10 -10.07
C ARG A 66 -4.40 0.90 -9.74
N LEU A 67 -5.41 0.26 -9.15
CA LEU A 67 -6.63 0.94 -8.69
C LEU A 67 -6.31 1.91 -7.55
N ALA A 68 -5.52 1.48 -6.57
CA ALA A 68 -5.04 2.35 -5.49
C ALA A 68 -4.27 3.56 -6.01
N PHE A 69 -3.41 3.36 -7.02
CA PHE A 69 -2.71 4.45 -7.69
C PHE A 69 -3.66 5.45 -8.34
N ALA A 70 -4.66 4.98 -9.09
CA ALA A 70 -5.63 5.84 -9.75
C ALA A 70 -6.44 6.64 -8.72
N GLN A 71 -6.92 5.97 -7.67
CA GLN A 71 -7.69 6.61 -6.61
C GLN A 71 -6.86 7.66 -5.86
N ALA A 72 -5.63 7.37 -5.46
CA ALA A 72 -4.76 8.34 -4.81
C ALA A 72 -4.46 9.54 -5.73
N LYS A 73 -4.27 9.33 -7.03
CA LYS A 73 -4.11 10.40 -8.01
C LYS A 73 -5.36 11.30 -8.09
N GLU A 74 -6.55 10.73 -8.11
CA GLU A 74 -7.83 11.47 -8.09
C GLU A 74 -8.00 12.30 -6.81
N LEU A 75 -7.46 11.83 -5.68
CA LEU A 75 -7.45 12.56 -4.40
C LEU A 75 -6.41 13.69 -4.33
N GLY A 76 -5.61 13.86 -5.38
CA GLY A 76 -4.61 14.91 -5.52
C GLY A 76 -3.24 14.55 -4.95
N TYR A 77 -2.95 13.26 -4.71
CA TYR A 77 -1.58 12.84 -4.40
C TYR A 77 -0.70 12.99 -5.63
N THR A 78 0.39 13.76 -5.52
CA THR A 78 1.23 14.13 -6.66
C THR A 78 2.26 13.04 -6.95
N GLN A 79 2.83 12.41 -5.92
CA GLN A 79 3.92 11.45 -6.02
C GLN A 79 3.48 10.01 -5.71
N VAL A 80 2.52 9.50 -6.48
CA VAL A 80 2.04 8.12 -6.35
C VAL A 80 2.73 7.21 -7.36
N ARG A 81 3.10 6.01 -6.94
CA ARG A 81 3.54 4.92 -7.81
C ARG A 81 2.82 3.62 -7.43
N HIS A 82 2.81 2.66 -8.35
CA HIS A 82 2.44 1.28 -8.01
C HIS A 82 3.55 0.32 -8.42
N TYR A 83 3.71 -0.76 -7.66
CA TYR A 83 4.61 -1.85 -7.98
C TYR A 83 3.84 -2.96 -8.75
N PRO A 84 4.06 -3.11 -10.07
CA PRO A 84 3.31 -4.06 -10.90
C PRO A 84 3.58 -5.52 -10.52
N GLY A 85 4.84 -5.87 -10.23
CA GLY A 85 5.27 -7.20 -9.81
C GLY A 85 4.63 -7.66 -8.51
N SER A 86 4.38 -6.71 -7.61
CA SER A 86 3.61 -6.94 -6.38
C SER A 86 4.17 -8.09 -5.53
N TRP A 87 3.37 -8.67 -4.65
CA TRP A 87 3.79 -9.77 -3.76
C TRP A 87 4.40 -10.95 -4.53
N ILE A 88 3.80 -11.37 -5.66
CA ILE A 88 4.26 -12.55 -6.41
C ILE A 88 5.71 -12.39 -6.89
N GLU A 89 6.05 -11.24 -7.49
CA GLU A 89 7.42 -11.00 -7.94
C GLU A 89 8.39 -10.86 -6.76
N TRP A 90 7.97 -10.18 -5.69
CA TRP A 90 8.81 -10.05 -4.50
C TRP A 90 9.14 -11.41 -3.86
N GLU A 91 8.13 -12.28 -3.74
CA GLU A 91 8.29 -13.62 -3.19
C GLU A 91 9.19 -14.48 -4.09
N ALA A 92 9.04 -14.40 -5.41
CA ALA A 92 9.90 -15.10 -6.37
C ALA A 92 11.38 -14.69 -6.22
N ARG A 93 11.65 -13.37 -6.18
CA ARG A 93 13.01 -12.82 -6.02
C ARG A 93 13.66 -13.19 -4.68
N THR A 94 12.84 -13.25 -3.62
CA THR A 94 13.32 -13.64 -2.27
C THR A 94 13.71 -15.12 -2.25
N LYS A 95 12.93 -15.98 -2.90
CA LYS A 95 13.25 -17.41 -3.05
C LYS A 95 14.53 -17.64 -3.88
N GLU A 96 14.76 -16.85 -4.92
CA GLU A 96 15.99 -16.91 -5.72
C GLU A 96 17.25 -16.49 -4.94
N SER A 97 17.12 -15.53 -4.01
CA SER A 97 18.26 -15.03 -3.22
C SER A 97 18.67 -15.97 -2.07
N THR A 98 17.86 -16.99 -1.78
CA THR A 98 18.09 -17.96 -0.69
C THR A 98 18.56 -19.32 -1.23
N ASN A 99 18.83 -19.43 -2.54
CA ASN A 99 19.37 -20.62 -3.20
C ASN A 99 20.83 -20.44 -3.61
#